data_AF-A0A1G1EGP6-F1
#
_entry.id   AF-A0A1G1EGP6-F1
#
_cell.length_a   1.000
_cell.length_b   1.000
_cell.length_c   1.000
_cell.angle_alpha   90.00
_cell.angle_beta   90.00
_cell.angle_gamma   90.00
#
_symmetry.space_group_name_H-M   'P 1'
#
loop_
_entity.id
_entity.type
_entity.pdbx_description
1 polymer ?
#
loop_
_entity_poly.entity_id
_entity_poly.type
_entity_poly.pdbx_seq_one_letter_code
_entity_poly.pdbx_strand_id
1 'polypeptide(L)'
;MLQTTSLKNKVLGQHFDEKVKFCKNKLNKISSDEADLILIAHSYRNELYHSGIKYDEIIYPLAWIYHDLAIILFERSQGLMEGWSFSEEYSEAVTQHAGNIDVEELDFDEFLVSSAKSLRDTKPKLERPLNESISEFAVKLIEGIEDNIEFLVSNNPEDMKEIELIEHIQFNDYIYDGNSEYIKDIEKCENFNQVQGIIAKARKDWKPKFNCNPTCKWKTRAKELELIRK
;
A
#
# COMPACT_ATOMS: atom_id res chain seq x y z
N MET A 1 -15.40 32.87 -5.25
CA MET A 1 -14.17 32.99 -6.06
C MET A 1 -12.90 32.57 -5.31
N LEU A 2 -12.74 32.81 -4.00
CA LEU A 2 -11.54 32.40 -3.24
C LEU A 2 -11.40 30.89 -2.94
N GLN A 3 -12.51 30.14 -2.86
CA GLN A 3 -12.48 28.69 -2.61
C GLN A 3 -11.96 27.88 -3.81
N THR A 4 -12.19 28.35 -5.03
CA THR A 4 -11.82 27.65 -6.27
C THR A 4 -10.30 27.66 -6.51
N THR A 5 -9.62 28.74 -6.12
CA THR A 5 -8.16 28.91 -6.26
C THR A 5 -7.38 28.02 -5.28
N SER A 6 -7.87 27.86 -4.05
CA SER A 6 -7.28 26.98 -3.02
C SER A 6 -7.34 25.50 -3.43
N LEU A 7 -8.50 25.03 -3.91
CA LEU A 7 -8.66 23.65 -4.38
C LEU A 7 -7.80 23.37 -5.62
N LYS A 8 -7.72 24.33 -6.56
CA LYS A 8 -6.90 24.21 -7.77
C LYS A 8 -5.41 24.08 -7.43
N ASN A 9 -4.89 24.86 -6.49
CA ASN A 9 -3.49 24.75 -6.05
C ASN A 9 -3.20 23.45 -5.29
N LYS A 10 -4.16 22.93 -4.52
CA LYS A 10 -4.03 21.66 -3.81
C LYS A 10 -4.03 20.45 -4.76
N VAL A 11 -4.88 20.47 -5.79
CA VAL A 11 -5.00 19.40 -6.80
C VAL A 11 -3.88 19.47 -7.84
N LEU A 12 -3.46 20.66 -8.28
CA LEU A 12 -2.32 20.82 -9.21
C LEU A 12 -0.96 20.72 -8.51
N GLY A 13 -0.93 20.66 -7.17
CA GLY A 13 0.27 20.49 -6.38
C GLY A 13 0.85 19.07 -6.41
N GLN A 14 1.77 18.81 -5.48
CA GLN A 14 2.52 17.54 -5.40
C GLN A 14 1.73 16.39 -4.78
N HIS A 15 0.58 16.66 -4.15
CA HIS A 15 -0.20 15.65 -3.42
C HIS A 15 -1.03 14.77 -4.36
N PHE A 16 -0.52 13.57 -4.66
CA PHE A 16 -1.20 12.60 -5.53
C PHE A 16 -2.59 12.22 -5.01
N ASP A 17 -2.75 12.02 -3.70
CA ASP A 17 -4.04 11.64 -3.10
C ASP A 17 -5.17 12.64 -3.37
N GLU A 18 -4.85 13.93 -3.41
CA GLU A 18 -5.84 14.98 -3.68
C GLU A 18 -6.27 14.98 -5.15
N LYS A 19 -5.38 14.57 -6.07
CA LYS A 19 -5.71 14.34 -7.48
C LYS A 19 -6.68 13.16 -7.63
N VAL A 20 -6.41 12.05 -6.94
CA VAL A 20 -7.31 10.88 -6.94
C VAL A 20 -8.69 11.25 -6.38
N LYS A 21 -8.75 11.96 -5.25
CA LYS A 21 -10.01 12.46 -4.67
C LYS A 21 -10.77 13.38 -5.62
N PHE A 22 -10.07 14.21 -6.39
CA PHE A 22 -10.69 15.07 -7.39
C PHE A 22 -11.32 14.25 -8.52
N CYS A 23 -10.58 13.30 -9.10
CA CYS A 23 -11.09 12.42 -10.16
C CYS A 23 -12.32 11.61 -9.71
N LYS A 24 -12.31 11.13 -8.46
CA LYS A 24 -13.45 10.42 -7.86
C LYS A 24 -14.64 11.34 -7.59
N ASN A 25 -14.45 12.37 -6.77
CA ASN A 25 -15.56 13.13 -6.18
C ASN A 25 -16.04 14.30 -7.03
N LYS A 26 -15.23 14.81 -7.97
CA LYS A 26 -15.56 15.98 -8.78
C LYS A 26 -15.81 15.63 -10.24
N LEU A 27 -15.01 14.73 -10.81
CA LEU A 27 -15.19 14.29 -12.19
C LEU A 27 -16.06 13.03 -12.31
N ASN A 28 -16.23 12.28 -11.21
CA ASN A 28 -16.93 11.00 -11.20
C ASN A 28 -16.41 10.02 -12.29
N LYS A 29 -15.08 10.03 -12.51
CA LYS A 29 -14.40 9.25 -13.55
C LYS A 29 -13.83 7.93 -13.05
N ILE A 30 -13.67 7.81 -11.74
CA ILE A 30 -13.18 6.62 -11.06
C ILE A 30 -14.10 6.26 -9.90
N SER A 31 -14.31 4.97 -9.69
CA SER A 31 -15.04 4.41 -8.56
C SER A 31 -14.24 4.49 -7.26
N SER A 32 -14.87 4.12 -6.14
CA SER A 32 -14.16 3.98 -4.85
C SER A 32 -13.07 2.93 -4.91
N ASP A 33 -13.36 1.76 -5.48
CA ASP A 33 -12.41 0.65 -5.56
C ASP A 33 -11.21 0.98 -6.45
N GLU A 34 -11.43 1.68 -7.57
CA GLU A 34 -10.35 2.17 -8.44
C GLU A 34 -9.50 3.22 -7.73
N ALA A 35 -10.12 4.15 -6.99
CA ALA A 35 -9.38 5.13 -6.20
C ALA A 35 -8.51 4.47 -5.13
N ASP A 36 -9.06 3.50 -4.39
CA ASP A 36 -8.33 2.78 -3.35
C ASP A 36 -7.17 1.97 -3.94
N LEU A 37 -7.40 1.27 -5.06
CA LEU A 37 -6.35 0.55 -5.78
C LEU A 37 -5.23 1.49 -6.27
N ILE A 38 -5.58 2.67 -6.81
CA ILE A 38 -4.58 3.66 -7.25
C ILE A 38 -3.70 4.10 -6.08
N LEU A 39 -4.32 4.41 -4.93
CA LEU A 39 -3.57 4.88 -3.75
C LEU A 39 -2.67 3.78 -3.18
N ILE A 40 -3.17 2.54 -3.10
CA ILE A 40 -2.39 1.38 -2.65
C ILE A 40 -1.23 1.12 -3.61
N ALA A 41 -1.47 1.02 -4.92
CA ALA A 41 -0.40 0.76 -5.88
C ALA A 41 0.64 1.89 -5.89
N HIS A 42 0.20 3.14 -5.73
CA HIS A 42 1.11 4.28 -5.64
C HIS A 42 1.97 4.27 -4.38
N SER A 43 1.43 3.84 -3.23
CA SER A 43 2.24 3.71 -2.00
C SER A 43 3.32 2.64 -2.13
N TYR A 44 2.99 1.48 -2.71
CA TYR A 44 3.97 0.42 -2.99
C TYR A 44 5.05 0.87 -3.99
N ARG A 45 4.67 1.61 -5.04
CA ARG A 45 5.64 2.22 -5.97
C ARG A 45 6.61 3.14 -5.23
N ASN A 46 6.11 4.02 -4.35
CA ASN A 46 6.94 4.94 -3.59
C ASN A 46 7.86 4.19 -2.61
N GLU A 47 7.37 3.15 -1.95
CA GLU A 47 8.19 2.33 -1.05
C GLU A 47 9.27 1.55 -1.80
N LEU A 48 8.99 1.04 -3.02
CA LEU A 48 9.99 0.39 -3.86
C LEU A 48 11.16 1.34 -4.17
N TYR A 49 10.89 2.62 -4.47
CA TYR A 49 11.95 3.61 -4.72
C TYR A 49 12.81 3.92 -3.50
N HIS A 50 12.33 3.66 -2.29
CA HIS A 50 13.02 4.05 -1.05
C HIS A 50 13.61 2.85 -0.29
N SER A 51 12.99 1.67 -0.35
CA SER A 51 13.30 0.50 0.49
C SER A 51 13.64 -0.77 -0.32
N GLY A 52 13.48 -0.73 -1.64
CA GLY A 52 14.13 -1.59 -2.63
C GLY A 52 13.80 -3.08 -2.72
N ILE A 53 13.39 -3.79 -1.67
CA ILE A 53 13.41 -5.29 -1.69
C ILE A 53 12.24 -5.96 -0.90
N LYS A 54 11.47 -5.21 -0.11
CA LYS A 54 10.55 -5.83 0.89
C LYS A 54 9.33 -6.58 0.28
N TYR A 55 8.94 -6.26 -0.95
CA TYR A 55 7.68 -6.76 -1.55
C TYR A 55 7.85 -7.31 -2.96
N ASP A 56 9.04 -7.77 -3.33
CA ASP A 56 9.35 -8.22 -4.68
C ASP A 56 8.37 -9.30 -5.18
N GLU A 57 7.89 -10.16 -4.29
CA GLU A 57 6.95 -11.24 -4.63
C GLU A 57 5.56 -10.73 -5.08
N ILE A 58 5.15 -9.53 -4.68
CA ILE A 58 3.81 -8.97 -4.99
C ILE A 58 3.87 -7.75 -5.89
N ILE A 59 5.05 -7.12 -6.03
CA ILE A 59 5.17 -5.84 -6.72
C ILE A 59 4.86 -5.96 -8.22
N TYR A 60 5.31 -7.04 -8.85
CA TYR A 60 5.09 -7.25 -10.28
C TYR A 60 3.61 -7.52 -10.60
N PRO A 61 2.91 -8.46 -9.93
CA PRO A 61 1.46 -8.62 -10.10
C PRO A 61 0.65 -7.36 -9.78
N LEU A 62 1.09 -6.57 -8.79
CA LEU A 62 0.42 -5.31 -8.44
C LEU A 62 0.61 -4.25 -9.53
N ALA A 63 1.85 -4.08 -10.03
CA ALA A 63 2.16 -3.20 -11.14
C ALA A 63 1.42 -3.62 -12.41
N TRP A 64 1.27 -4.92 -12.64
CA TRP A 64 0.49 -5.46 -13.76
C TRP A 64 -0.97 -4.97 -13.68
N ILE A 65 -1.65 -5.13 -12.55
CA ILE A 65 -3.03 -4.66 -12.38
C ILE A 65 -3.12 -3.12 -12.43
N TYR A 66 -2.16 -2.42 -11.83
CA TYR A 66 -2.13 -0.96 -11.84
C TYR A 66 -1.95 -0.39 -13.26
N HIS A 67 -1.13 -1.04 -14.08
CA HIS A 67 -0.95 -0.69 -15.49
C HIS A 67 -2.24 -0.90 -16.29
N ASP A 68 -2.98 -1.98 -16.07
CA ASP A 68 -4.30 -2.16 -16.72
C ASP A 68 -5.27 -1.06 -16.34
N LEU A 69 -5.32 -0.69 -15.06
CA LEU A 69 -6.17 0.40 -14.63
C LEU A 69 -5.75 1.70 -15.31
N ALA A 70 -4.46 1.97 -15.43
CA ALA A 70 -3.97 3.15 -16.16
C ALA A 70 -4.42 3.17 -17.63
N ILE A 71 -4.33 2.03 -18.33
CA ILE A 71 -4.82 1.89 -19.72
C ILE A 71 -6.34 2.15 -19.79
N ILE A 72 -7.12 1.58 -18.88
CA ILE A 72 -8.58 1.78 -18.82
C ILE A 72 -8.91 3.26 -18.58
N LEU A 73 -8.19 3.92 -17.68
CA LEU A 73 -8.41 5.34 -17.39
C LEU A 73 -7.97 6.24 -18.56
N PHE A 74 -6.94 5.84 -19.28
CA PHE A 74 -6.49 6.52 -20.50
C PHE A 74 -7.59 6.49 -21.57
N GLU A 75 -8.20 5.33 -21.84
CA GLU A 75 -9.37 5.21 -22.73
C GLU A 75 -10.57 6.05 -22.25
N ARG A 76 -10.84 6.09 -20.94
CA ARG A 76 -11.95 6.89 -20.36
C ARG A 76 -11.72 8.40 -20.41
N SER A 77 -10.52 8.85 -20.79
CA SER A 77 -10.16 10.27 -20.86
C SER A 77 -10.52 10.93 -22.19
N GLN A 78 -11.13 10.18 -23.12
CA GLN A 78 -11.75 10.70 -24.34
C GLN A 78 -12.60 11.95 -24.05
N GLY A 79 -12.44 12.98 -24.90
CA GLY A 79 -13.12 14.26 -24.76
C GLY A 79 -12.73 15.13 -23.55
N LEU A 80 -11.72 14.74 -22.76
CA LEU A 80 -11.15 15.57 -21.67
C LEU A 80 -9.81 16.22 -22.05
N MET A 81 -9.22 15.81 -23.17
CA MET A 81 -7.93 16.32 -23.62
C MET A 81 -8.14 17.55 -24.51
N GLU A 82 -8.07 18.72 -23.90
CA GLU A 82 -7.76 19.96 -24.61
C GLU A 82 -6.32 20.33 -24.26
N GLY A 83 -5.40 20.11 -25.19
CA GLY A 83 -3.98 20.35 -24.99
C GLY A 83 -3.30 20.76 -26.29
N TRP A 84 -2.68 21.94 -26.27
CA TRP A 84 -1.71 22.35 -27.29
C TRP A 84 -0.33 21.94 -26.77
N SER A 85 0.20 20.83 -27.25
CA SER A 85 1.57 20.39 -26.92
C SER A 85 2.25 19.91 -28.17
N PHE A 86 3.01 20.81 -28.80
CA PHE A 86 4.00 20.48 -29.80
C PHE A 86 5.30 20.11 -29.07
N SER A 87 5.55 18.82 -28.87
CA SER A 87 6.93 18.35 -28.76
C SER A 87 7.36 17.90 -30.14
N GLU A 88 8.44 18.46 -30.67
CA GLU A 88 9.00 18.01 -31.96
C GLU A 88 9.55 16.58 -31.90
N GLU A 89 9.83 16.07 -30.68
CA GLU A 89 10.38 14.74 -30.46
C GLU A 89 9.62 13.97 -29.37
N TYR A 90 9.08 12.81 -29.74
CA TYR A 90 8.49 11.83 -28.84
C TYR A 90 9.53 10.78 -28.44
N SER A 91 9.44 10.25 -27.21
CA SER A 91 10.34 9.17 -26.78
C SER A 91 10.05 7.88 -27.55
N GLU A 92 11.07 7.01 -27.67
CA GLU A 92 10.93 5.71 -28.33
C GLU A 92 9.77 4.88 -27.77
N ALA A 93 9.58 4.91 -26.45
CA ALA A 93 8.48 4.22 -25.79
C ALA A 93 7.10 4.76 -26.21
N VAL A 94 6.97 6.07 -26.44
CA VAL A 94 5.71 6.65 -26.96
C VAL A 94 5.53 6.22 -28.40
N THR A 95 6.51 6.45 -29.28
CA THR A 95 6.43 6.12 -30.71
C THR A 95 6.16 4.63 -30.96
N GLN A 96 6.67 3.73 -30.11
CA GLN A 96 6.41 2.29 -30.18
C GLN A 96 4.92 1.95 -30.05
N HIS A 97 4.16 2.67 -29.23
CA HIS A 97 2.75 2.37 -28.97
C HIS A 97 1.79 3.30 -29.71
N ALA A 98 2.20 4.56 -29.88
CA ALA A 98 1.44 5.63 -30.51
C ALA A 98 1.64 5.72 -32.04
N GLY A 99 2.70 5.09 -32.56
CA GLY A 99 3.10 5.23 -33.96
C GLY A 99 3.70 6.61 -34.27
N ASN A 100 3.78 6.93 -35.56
CA ASN A 100 4.14 8.28 -36.01
C ASN A 100 2.94 9.20 -35.79
N ILE A 101 3.10 10.19 -34.92
CA ILE A 101 2.05 11.15 -34.58
C ILE A 101 2.14 12.30 -35.58
N ASP A 102 1.20 12.36 -36.52
CA ASP A 102 0.94 13.58 -37.29
C ASP A 102 -0.19 14.35 -36.60
N VAL A 103 0.17 15.45 -35.93
CA VAL A 103 -0.76 16.24 -35.11
C VAL A 103 -1.82 16.95 -35.97
N GLU A 104 -1.54 17.22 -37.25
CA GLU A 104 -2.47 17.94 -38.13
C GLU A 104 -3.64 17.06 -38.59
N GLU A 105 -3.44 15.74 -38.67
CA GLU A 105 -4.46 14.76 -39.09
C GLU A 105 -4.94 13.85 -37.95
N LEU A 106 -4.55 14.13 -36.71
CA LEU A 106 -4.80 13.25 -35.56
C LEU A 106 -6.27 13.24 -35.13
N ASP A 107 -6.94 12.09 -35.29
CA ASP A 107 -8.12 11.77 -34.49
C ASP A 107 -7.66 11.33 -33.09
N PHE A 108 -7.83 12.22 -32.11
CA PHE A 108 -7.39 11.98 -30.73
C PHE A 108 -8.08 10.77 -30.08
N ASP A 109 -9.35 10.51 -30.40
CA ASP A 109 -10.08 9.40 -29.78
C ASP A 109 -9.62 8.06 -30.38
N GLU A 110 -9.42 8.00 -31.70
CA GLU A 110 -8.83 6.81 -32.37
C GLU A 110 -7.39 6.57 -31.90
N PHE A 111 -6.61 7.65 -31.75
CA PHE A 111 -5.26 7.61 -31.22
C PHE A 111 -5.19 7.03 -29.81
N LEU A 112 -6.06 7.48 -28.90
CA LEU A 112 -6.12 6.97 -27.52
C LEU A 112 -6.46 5.48 -27.50
N VAL A 113 -7.44 5.04 -28.30
CA VAL A 113 -7.89 3.65 -28.37
C VAL A 113 -6.81 2.74 -28.96
N SER A 114 -6.19 3.14 -30.05
CA SER A 114 -5.12 2.35 -30.70
C SER A 114 -3.87 2.25 -29.82
N SER A 115 -3.47 3.33 -29.15
CA SER A 115 -2.36 3.35 -28.19
C SER A 115 -2.65 2.47 -26.97
N ALA A 116 -3.85 2.57 -26.40
CA ALA A 116 -4.29 1.75 -25.28
C ALA A 116 -4.31 0.26 -25.63
N LYS A 117 -4.76 -0.08 -26.84
CA LYS A 117 -4.69 -1.44 -27.37
C LYS A 117 -3.24 -1.93 -27.49
N SER A 118 -2.36 -1.13 -28.09
CA SER A 118 -0.93 -1.48 -28.21
C SER A 118 -0.27 -1.74 -26.86
N LEU A 119 -0.53 -0.88 -25.86
CA LEU A 119 -0.04 -1.07 -24.49
C LEU A 119 -0.55 -2.37 -23.86
N ARG A 120 -1.82 -2.70 -24.11
CA ARG A 120 -2.44 -3.93 -23.60
C ARG A 120 -1.88 -5.20 -24.27
N ASP A 121 -1.67 -5.14 -25.57
CA ASP A 121 -1.17 -6.27 -26.39
C ASP A 121 0.32 -6.56 -26.15
N THR A 122 1.10 -5.52 -25.81
CA THR A 122 2.54 -5.64 -25.49
C THR A 122 2.83 -5.92 -24.03
N LYS A 123 1.80 -5.84 -23.18
CA LYS A 123 1.93 -6.10 -21.75
C LYS A 123 2.45 -7.52 -21.52
N PRO A 124 3.49 -7.71 -20.70
CA PRO A 124 4.02 -9.04 -20.43
C PRO A 124 2.97 -9.94 -19.78
N LYS A 125 3.09 -11.25 -20.01
CA LYS A 125 2.19 -12.22 -19.39
C LYS A 125 2.34 -12.18 -17.87
N LEU A 126 1.21 -12.17 -17.17
CA LEU A 126 1.19 -12.38 -15.73
C LEU A 126 1.30 -13.89 -15.46
N GLU A 127 2.41 -14.32 -14.89
CA GLU A 127 2.64 -15.74 -14.57
C GLU A 127 1.77 -16.20 -13.41
N ARG A 128 1.57 -15.31 -12.42
CA ARG A 128 0.80 -15.58 -11.21
C ARG A 128 -0.15 -14.41 -10.89
N PRO A 129 -1.46 -14.66 -10.71
CA PRO A 129 -2.41 -13.64 -10.28
C PRO A 129 -2.01 -12.92 -8.99
N LEU A 130 -2.47 -11.67 -8.83
CA LEU A 130 -2.15 -10.86 -7.64
C LEU A 130 -2.68 -11.52 -6.35
N ASN A 131 -3.88 -12.09 -6.37
CA ASN A 131 -4.48 -12.70 -5.18
C ASN A 131 -3.67 -13.91 -4.68
N GLU A 132 -3.18 -14.76 -5.59
CA GLU A 132 -2.27 -15.86 -5.25
C GLU A 132 -0.93 -15.34 -4.72
N SER A 133 -0.37 -14.32 -5.37
CA SER A 133 0.91 -13.73 -4.97
C SER A 133 0.83 -13.07 -3.58
N ILE A 134 -0.23 -12.32 -3.30
CA ILE A 134 -0.48 -11.74 -1.96
C ILE A 134 -0.71 -12.83 -0.93
N SER A 135 -1.45 -13.88 -1.28
CA SER A 135 -1.71 -14.99 -0.36
C SER A 135 -0.42 -15.66 0.07
N GLU A 136 0.40 -16.09 -0.90
CA GLU A 136 1.67 -16.76 -0.63
C GLU A 136 2.61 -15.87 0.17
N PHE A 137 2.74 -14.61 -0.23
CA PHE A 137 3.57 -13.64 0.49
C PHE A 137 3.11 -13.42 1.93
N ALA A 138 1.80 -13.25 2.14
CA ALA A 138 1.24 -13.09 3.48
C ALA A 138 1.43 -14.35 4.35
N VAL A 139 1.27 -15.54 3.77
CA VAL A 139 1.53 -16.81 4.46
C VAL A 139 3.00 -16.90 4.89
N LYS A 140 3.95 -16.59 4.00
CA LYS A 140 5.39 -16.57 4.32
C LYS A 140 5.72 -15.57 5.44
N LEU A 141 5.15 -14.37 5.40
CA LEU A 141 5.34 -13.38 6.46
C LEU A 141 4.81 -13.87 7.80
N ILE A 142 3.65 -14.53 7.80
CA ILE A 142 3.05 -15.08 9.02
C ILE A 142 3.88 -16.25 9.54
N GLU A 143 4.40 -17.11 8.67
CA GLU A 143 5.32 -18.19 9.04
C GLU A 143 6.59 -17.65 9.69
N GLY A 144 7.18 -16.59 9.14
CA GLY A 144 8.32 -15.92 9.79
C GLY A 144 7.97 -15.34 11.17
N ILE A 145 6.73 -14.89 11.40
CA ILE A 145 6.27 -14.46 12.73
C ILE A 145 6.10 -15.67 13.66
N GLU A 146 5.51 -16.77 13.16
CA GLU A 146 5.35 -18.03 13.90
C GLU A 146 6.72 -18.56 14.37
N ASP A 147 7.72 -18.60 13.48
CA ASP A 147 9.09 -19.02 13.78
C ASP A 147 9.74 -18.13 14.86
N ASN A 148 9.54 -16.80 14.77
CA ASN A 148 10.06 -15.87 15.78
C ASN A 148 9.39 -16.08 17.15
N ILE A 149 8.08 -16.33 17.17
CA ILE A 149 7.37 -16.64 18.42
C ILE A 149 7.88 -17.96 19.00
N GLU A 150 8.01 -19.01 18.19
CA GLU A 150 8.53 -20.30 18.62
C GLU A 150 9.95 -20.17 19.19
N PHE A 151 10.81 -19.42 18.51
CA PHE A 151 12.16 -19.13 19.00
C PHE A 151 12.13 -18.43 20.36
N LEU A 152 11.31 -17.40 20.53
CA LEU A 152 11.20 -16.66 21.79
C LEU A 152 10.62 -17.54 22.91
N VAL A 153 9.61 -18.37 22.63
CA VAL A 153 9.05 -19.30 23.62
C VAL A 153 10.11 -20.33 24.04
N SER A 154 10.92 -20.82 23.11
CA SER A 154 11.90 -21.86 23.39
C SER A 154 13.18 -21.37 24.09
N ASN A 155 13.50 -20.07 23.96
CA ASN A 155 14.77 -19.51 24.42
C ASN A 155 14.62 -18.38 25.46
N ASN A 156 13.40 -18.06 25.91
CA ASN A 156 13.24 -17.01 26.92
C ASN A 156 13.71 -17.51 28.30
N PRO A 157 14.48 -16.69 29.06
CA PRO A 157 15.08 -17.10 30.33
C PRO A 157 14.07 -17.22 31.48
N GLU A 158 12.83 -16.78 31.29
CA GLU A 158 11.78 -16.78 32.30
C GLU A 158 10.80 -17.96 32.15
N ASP A 159 11.08 -18.88 31.22
CA ASP A 159 10.23 -20.05 30.89
C ASP A 159 8.75 -19.68 30.63
N MET A 160 8.51 -18.48 30.09
CA MET A 160 7.19 -17.99 29.71
C MET A 160 6.57 -18.90 28.65
N LYS A 161 5.30 -19.26 28.85
CA LYS A 161 4.49 -19.92 27.83
C LYS A 161 4.10 -18.91 26.75
N GLU A 162 3.71 -19.42 25.57
CA GLU A 162 3.32 -18.58 24.42
C GLU A 162 2.32 -17.47 24.79
N ILE A 163 1.27 -17.80 25.55
CA ILE A 163 0.24 -16.82 25.97
C ILE A 163 0.85 -15.71 26.83
N GLU A 164 1.72 -16.08 27.78
CA GLU A 164 2.38 -15.14 28.70
C GLU A 164 3.37 -14.26 27.94
N LEU A 165 4.13 -14.84 27.01
CA LEU A 165 5.04 -14.12 26.14
C LEU A 165 4.30 -13.11 25.25
N ILE A 166 3.17 -13.50 24.66
CA ILE A 166 2.36 -12.62 23.82
C ILE A 166 1.79 -11.46 24.64
N GLU A 167 1.33 -11.72 25.86
CA GLU A 167 0.92 -10.66 26.79
C GLU A 167 2.11 -9.74 27.13
N HIS A 168 3.28 -10.32 27.43
CA HIS A 168 4.49 -9.59 27.78
C HIS A 168 4.96 -8.66 26.66
N ILE A 169 5.05 -9.16 25.41
CA ILE A 169 5.45 -8.36 24.24
C ILE A 169 4.49 -7.19 24.03
N GLN A 170 3.18 -7.44 24.05
CA GLN A 170 2.19 -6.37 23.84
C GLN A 170 2.22 -5.32 24.96
N PHE A 171 2.48 -5.74 26.19
CA PHE A 171 2.58 -4.81 27.31
C PHE A 171 3.85 -3.96 27.24
N ASN A 172 4.98 -4.55 26.86
CA ASN A 172 6.22 -3.82 26.65
C ASN A 172 6.06 -2.82 25.51
N ASP A 173 5.46 -3.20 24.39
CA ASP A 173 5.16 -2.29 23.29
C ASP A 173 4.30 -1.11 23.78
N TYR A 174 3.26 -1.37 24.57
CA TYR A 174 2.41 -0.33 25.17
C TYR A 174 3.16 0.66 26.09
N ILE A 175 4.08 0.17 26.92
CA ILE A 175 4.84 1.01 27.84
C ILE A 175 5.94 1.78 27.12
N TYR A 176 6.68 1.10 26.25
CA TYR A 176 7.91 1.59 25.65
C TYR A 176 7.73 2.19 24.25
N ASP A 177 6.50 2.24 23.72
CA ASP A 177 6.20 3.06 22.53
C ASP A 177 6.60 4.52 22.78
N GLY A 178 7.30 5.13 21.82
CA GLY A 178 7.85 6.49 21.95
C GLY A 178 6.78 7.58 22.16
N ASN A 179 5.51 7.30 21.88
CA ASN A 179 4.39 8.20 22.12
C ASN A 179 3.67 7.93 23.45
N SER A 180 4.01 6.85 24.15
CA SER A 180 3.43 6.49 25.44
C SER A 180 3.70 7.57 26.49
N GLU A 181 2.73 7.85 27.35
CA GLU A 181 2.96 8.72 28.52
C GLU A 181 3.85 8.03 29.56
N TYR A 182 3.82 6.70 29.61
CA TYR A 182 4.56 5.91 30.59
C TYR A 182 6.07 5.97 30.37
N ILE A 183 6.55 5.92 29.12
CA ILE A 183 8.00 6.00 28.85
C ILE A 183 8.57 7.34 29.31
N LYS A 184 7.83 8.44 29.12
CA LYS A 184 8.23 9.79 29.55
C LYS A 184 8.32 9.92 31.07
N ASP A 185 7.48 9.17 31.79
CA ASP A 185 7.53 9.13 33.26
C ASP A 185 8.62 8.18 33.76
N ILE A 186 8.88 7.07 33.06
CA ILE A 186 9.98 6.15 33.34
C ILE A 186 11.34 6.86 33.18
N GLU A 187 11.51 7.67 32.13
CA GLU A 187 12.74 8.45 31.88
C GLU A 187 13.08 9.45 33.00
N LYS A 188 12.08 9.86 33.80
CA LYS A 188 12.26 10.78 34.95
C LYS A 188 12.54 10.04 36.25
N CYS A 189 12.48 8.72 36.27
CA CYS A 189 12.69 7.94 37.48
C CYS A 189 14.17 7.94 37.89
N GLU A 190 14.42 8.16 39.17
CA GLU A 190 15.76 8.17 39.77
C GLU A 190 16.18 6.77 40.25
N ASN A 191 15.23 5.85 40.41
CA ASN A 191 15.49 4.50 40.92
C ASN A 191 14.47 3.47 40.41
N PHE A 192 14.84 2.19 40.55
CA PHE A 192 14.05 1.06 40.07
C PHE A 192 12.66 0.95 40.74
N ASN A 193 12.50 1.36 42.00
CA ASN A 193 11.20 1.29 42.68
C ASN A 193 10.17 2.25 42.05
N GLN A 194 10.61 3.42 41.58
CA GLN A 194 9.74 4.34 40.86
C GLN A 194 9.31 3.76 39.51
N VAL A 195 10.23 3.14 38.77
CA VAL A 195 9.94 2.44 37.51
C VAL A 195 8.90 1.33 37.74
N GLN A 196 9.10 0.49 38.76
CA GLN A 196 8.13 -0.55 39.12
C GLN A 196 6.76 0.01 39.47
N GLY A 197 6.70 1.15 40.15
CA GLY A 197 5.45 1.85 40.44
C GLY A 197 4.70 2.27 39.18
N ILE A 198 5.41 2.79 38.17
CA ILE A 198 4.82 3.19 36.88
C ILE A 198 4.35 1.95 36.11
N ILE A 199 5.17 0.91 36.02
CA ILE A 199 4.80 -0.35 35.36
C ILE A 199 3.54 -0.94 36.00
N ALA A 200 3.46 -0.98 37.33
CA ALA A 200 2.30 -1.48 38.06
C ALA A 200 1.04 -0.62 37.82
N LYS A 201 1.19 0.70 37.66
CA LYS A 201 0.09 1.59 37.28
C LYS A 201 -0.37 1.28 35.86
N ALA A 202 0.54 1.25 34.89
CA ALA A 202 0.25 0.94 33.49
C ALA A 202 -0.47 -0.41 33.35
N ARG A 203 -0.06 -1.42 34.12
CA ARG A 203 -0.67 -2.77 34.10
C ARG A 203 -2.14 -2.77 34.51
N LYS A 204 -2.60 -1.84 35.36
CA LYS A 204 -3.99 -1.75 35.80
C LYS A 204 -4.93 -1.21 34.72
N ASP A 205 -4.43 -0.27 33.93
CA ASP A 205 -5.22 0.42 32.91
C ASP A 205 -5.13 -0.26 31.54
N TRP A 206 -4.10 -1.09 31.34
CA TRP A 206 -3.83 -1.78 30.09
C TRP A 206 -4.76 -2.98 29.85
N LYS A 207 -5.15 -3.16 28.58
CA LYS A 207 -5.86 -4.34 28.10
C LYS A 207 -5.14 -4.90 26.87
N PRO A 208 -4.83 -6.20 26.85
CA PRO A 208 -4.19 -6.82 25.69
C PRO A 208 -5.08 -6.73 24.46
N LYS A 209 -4.48 -6.48 23.29
CA LYS A 209 -5.17 -6.52 22.00
C LYS A 209 -5.44 -7.96 21.57
N PHE A 210 -4.52 -8.86 21.90
CA PHE A 210 -4.58 -10.27 21.61
C PHE A 210 -4.42 -11.08 22.90
N ASN A 211 -5.36 -11.99 23.15
CA ASN A 211 -5.31 -12.89 24.32
C ASN A 211 -4.60 -14.23 23.99
N CYS A 212 -4.21 -14.42 22.73
CA CYS A 212 -3.51 -15.60 22.22
C CYS A 212 -2.85 -15.26 20.88
N ASN A 213 -2.04 -16.20 20.36
CA ASN A 213 -1.39 -16.07 19.07
C ASN A 213 -2.42 -15.92 17.92
N PRO A 214 -2.48 -14.75 17.25
CA PRO A 214 -3.49 -14.50 16.22
C PRO A 214 -3.09 -15.05 14.85
N THR A 215 -1.86 -15.55 14.68
CA THR A 215 -1.27 -16.00 13.41
C THR A 215 -2.13 -17.05 12.70
N CYS A 216 -2.68 -18.03 13.40
CA CYS A 216 -3.55 -19.05 12.81
C CYS A 216 -4.77 -18.44 12.08
N LYS A 217 -5.40 -17.41 12.68
CA LYS A 217 -6.52 -16.69 12.04
C LYS A 217 -6.04 -15.89 10.83
N TRP A 218 -4.90 -15.21 10.95
CA TRP A 218 -4.31 -14.44 9.86
C TRP A 218 -3.92 -15.33 8.69
N LYS A 219 -3.34 -16.51 8.96
CA LYS A 219 -2.90 -17.48 7.96
C LYS A 219 -4.10 -18.07 7.22
N THR A 220 -5.18 -18.37 7.93
CA THR A 220 -6.46 -18.78 7.33
C THR A 220 -6.98 -17.70 6.38
N ARG A 221 -7.02 -16.44 6.85
CA ARG A 221 -7.48 -15.31 6.04
C ARG A 221 -6.60 -15.05 4.83
N ALA A 222 -5.28 -15.21 4.95
CA ALA A 222 -4.34 -15.09 3.84
C ALA A 222 -4.65 -16.14 2.77
N LYS A 223 -4.84 -17.41 3.14
CA LYS A 223 -5.18 -18.50 2.22
C LYS A 223 -6.53 -18.32 1.53
N GLU A 224 -7.50 -17.71 2.20
CA GLU A 224 -8.79 -17.39 1.58
C GLU A 224 -8.68 -16.46 0.37
N LEU A 225 -7.60 -15.68 0.25
CA LEU A 225 -7.36 -14.80 -0.91
C LEU A 225 -7.18 -15.60 -2.22
N GLU A 226 -6.62 -16.81 -2.17
CA GLU A 226 -6.50 -17.69 -3.34
C GLU A 226 -7.87 -18.13 -3.87
N LEU A 227 -8.84 -18.26 -2.96
CA LEU A 227 -10.20 -18.72 -3.25
C LEU A 227 -11.08 -17.61 -3.84
N ILE A 228 -10.61 -16.37 -3.85
CA ILE A 228 -11.28 -15.25 -4.53
C ILE A 228 -11.12 -15.45 -6.05
N ARG A 229 -11.92 -16.35 -6.60
CA ARG A 229 -12.12 -16.47 -8.04
C ARG A 229 -13.11 -15.40 -8.46
N LYS A 230 -12.67 -14.49 -9.32
CA LYS A 230 -13.59 -13.71 -10.16
C LYS A 230 -14.15 -14.60 -11.25
#